data_AF-A0A359CDJ9-F1
#
_entry.id   AF-A0A359CDJ9-F1
#
_cell.length_a   1.000
_cell.length_b   1.000
_cell.length_c   1.000
_cell.angle_alpha   90.00
_cell.angle_beta   90.00
_cell.angle_gamma   90.00
#
_symmetry.space_group_name_H-M   'P 1'
#
loop_
_entity.id
_entity.type
_entity.pdbx_description
1 polymer ?
#
loop_
_entity_poly.entity_id
_entity_poly.type
_entity_poly.pdbx_seq_one_letter_code
_entity_poly.pdbx_strand_id
1 'polypeptide(L)'
;MYLFNPDTDLALAHSHPHYTPPTSALDMARDLALLPIWYAPEGESIILERTDIQSFIQKVQQYFTVEPAFVPFSELPVYREEQIIPWGWNLALRKKLIEAGVAEPRLPSVADIERLKMYSDRQYAVKMLRELKAVNPLFYGQSDYFTHPEEAFTYLS
;
A
#
# COMPACT_ATOMS: atom_id res chain seq x y z
N MET A 1 -1.71 3.57 -13.41
CA MET A 1 -1.04 4.66 -12.63
C MET A 1 -0.71 4.19 -11.22
N TYR A 2 0.56 4.18 -10.85
CA TYR A 2 1.04 3.63 -9.58
C TYR A 2 1.40 4.71 -8.55
N LEU A 3 1.02 4.51 -7.29
CA LEU A 3 1.28 5.45 -6.20
C LEU A 3 2.02 4.77 -5.06
N PHE A 4 3.15 5.31 -4.63
CA PHE A 4 3.81 4.82 -3.43
C PHE A 4 3.11 5.33 -2.16
N ASN A 5 2.76 4.42 -1.23
CA ASN A 5 1.99 4.70 -0.02
C ASN A 5 2.49 3.84 1.16
N PRO A 6 3.68 4.16 1.72
CA PRO A 6 4.42 3.25 2.62
C PRO A 6 3.82 3.08 4.01
N ASP A 7 2.98 4.01 4.46
CA ASP A 7 2.32 3.97 5.76
C ASP A 7 1.05 3.11 5.78
N THR A 8 0.76 2.37 4.70
CA THR A 8 -0.47 1.58 4.54
C THR A 8 -0.75 0.70 5.76
N ASP A 9 0.22 -0.06 6.26
CA ASP A 9 0.00 -0.98 7.37
C ASP A 9 -0.41 -0.25 8.66
N LEU A 10 0.22 0.89 8.94
CA LEU A 10 -0.12 1.74 10.09
C LEU A 10 -1.50 2.38 9.91
N ALA A 11 -1.80 2.86 8.71
CA ALA A 11 -3.09 3.48 8.37
C ALA A 11 -4.24 2.46 8.43
N LEU A 12 -4.01 1.22 7.98
CA LEU A 12 -4.98 0.12 8.09
C LEU A 12 -5.20 -0.27 9.56
N ALA A 13 -4.14 -0.36 10.36
CA ALA A 13 -4.26 -0.65 11.79
C ALA A 13 -5.11 0.42 12.51
N HIS A 14 -4.83 1.71 12.24
CA HIS A 14 -5.58 2.83 12.82
C HIS A 14 -6.99 2.96 12.25
N SER A 15 -7.20 2.59 10.98
CA SER A 15 -8.52 2.46 10.34
C SER A 15 -9.38 3.73 10.38
N HIS A 16 -8.77 4.90 10.13
CA HIS A 16 -9.47 6.19 10.17
C HIS A 16 -9.14 7.04 8.94
N PRO A 17 -10.13 7.74 8.33
CA PRO A 17 -9.90 8.62 7.17
C PRO A 17 -8.99 9.82 7.45
N HIS A 18 -8.91 10.25 8.72
CA HIS A 18 -8.03 11.35 9.15
C HIS A 18 -6.78 10.84 9.87
N TYR A 19 -6.31 9.65 9.52
CA TYR A 19 -5.04 9.14 10.02
C TYR A 19 -3.90 10.09 9.60
N THR A 20 -3.04 10.44 10.57
CA THR A 20 -1.84 11.24 10.33
C THR A 20 -0.62 10.33 10.47
N PRO A 21 0.16 10.11 9.40
CA PRO A 21 1.35 9.29 9.47
C PRO A 21 2.44 9.91 10.36
N PRO A 22 3.29 9.09 10.99
CA PRO A 22 4.47 9.58 11.69
C PRO A 22 5.47 10.19 10.70
N THR A 23 6.34 11.08 11.19
CA THR A 23 7.35 11.77 10.36
C THR A 23 8.22 10.81 9.57
N SER A 24 8.63 9.68 10.16
CA SER A 24 9.44 8.68 9.47
C SER A 24 8.75 8.07 8.24
N ALA A 25 7.44 7.90 8.28
CA ALA A 25 6.68 7.37 7.15
C ALA A 25 6.49 8.44 6.06
N LEU A 26 6.34 9.70 6.44
CA LEU A 26 6.34 10.84 5.50
C LEU A 26 7.69 10.98 4.79
N ASP A 27 8.80 10.88 5.52
CA ASP A 27 10.14 10.90 4.95
C ASP A 27 10.35 9.72 3.99
N MET A 28 9.91 8.51 4.36
CA MET A 28 9.95 7.34 3.48
C MET A 28 9.14 7.55 2.20
N ALA A 29 7.92 8.09 2.29
CA ALA A 29 7.08 8.38 1.14
C ALA A 29 7.76 9.40 0.20
N ARG A 30 8.40 10.42 0.78
CA ARG A 30 9.15 11.44 0.06
C ARG A 30 10.36 10.86 -0.66
N ASP A 31 11.20 10.13 0.08
CA ASP A 31 12.52 9.70 -0.39
C ASP A 31 12.42 8.53 -1.38
N LEU A 32 11.35 7.72 -1.28
CA LEU A 32 11.09 6.57 -2.15
C LEU A 32 9.90 6.79 -3.10
N ALA A 33 9.52 8.03 -3.38
CA ALA A 33 8.41 8.34 -4.29
C ALA A 33 8.57 7.71 -5.70
N LEU A 34 9.82 7.50 -6.16
CA LEU A 34 10.13 6.84 -7.43
C LEU A 34 10.23 5.31 -7.35
N LEU A 35 10.06 4.69 -6.18
CA LEU A 35 10.08 3.24 -6.05
C LEU A 35 9.14 2.51 -7.04
N PRO A 36 7.98 3.05 -7.44
CA PRO A 36 7.13 2.44 -8.46
C PRO A 36 7.79 2.17 -9.80
N ILE A 37 8.88 2.88 -10.17
CA ILE A 37 9.64 2.60 -11.41
C ILE A 37 10.05 1.12 -11.51
N TRP A 38 10.29 0.47 -10.38
CA TRP A 38 10.88 -0.88 -10.33
C TRP A 38 9.86 -2.01 -10.37
N TYR A 39 8.60 -1.74 -10.00
CA TYR A 39 7.57 -2.78 -9.91
C TYR A 39 6.33 -2.49 -10.76
N ALA A 40 6.18 -1.25 -11.25
CA ALA A 40 5.17 -0.95 -12.25
C ALA A 40 5.58 -1.58 -13.60
N PRO A 41 4.64 -2.17 -14.35
CA PRO A 41 4.88 -2.60 -15.72
C PRO A 41 5.43 -1.46 -16.59
N GLU A 42 6.21 -1.82 -17.61
CA GLU A 42 6.73 -0.85 -18.57
C GLU A 42 5.60 -0.06 -19.25
N GLY A 43 5.78 1.26 -19.38
CA GLY A 43 4.78 2.17 -19.94
C GLY A 43 3.72 2.66 -18.95
N GLU A 44 3.67 2.11 -17.73
CA GLU A 44 2.79 2.62 -16.68
C GLU A 44 3.29 3.94 -16.08
N SER A 45 2.35 4.78 -15.69
CA SER A 45 2.66 6.07 -15.10
C SER A 45 2.74 6.02 -13.57
N ILE A 46 3.53 6.91 -13.00
CA ILE A 46 3.80 7.02 -11.57
C ILE A 46 3.22 8.32 -11.06
N ILE A 47 2.41 8.21 -10.01
CA ILE A 47 1.77 9.34 -9.35
C ILE A 47 2.79 9.96 -8.39
N LEU A 48 3.02 11.26 -8.53
CA LEU A 48 3.93 12.03 -7.69
C LEU A 48 3.19 13.13 -6.95
N GLU A 49 3.40 13.19 -5.64
CA GLU A 49 2.85 14.26 -4.80
C GLU A 49 3.73 15.51 -4.76
N ARG A 50 4.96 15.42 -5.28
CA ARG A 50 5.95 16.49 -5.20
C ARG A 50 6.49 16.83 -6.58
N THR A 51 6.84 18.09 -6.76
CA THR A 51 7.31 18.64 -8.04
C THR A 51 8.84 18.79 -8.10
N ASP A 52 9.53 18.64 -6.97
CA ASP A 52 10.98 18.85 -6.81
C ASP A 52 11.81 17.57 -7.02
N ILE A 53 11.34 16.59 -7.81
CA ILE A 53 12.00 15.29 -7.98
C ILE A 53 12.80 15.14 -9.27
N GLN A 54 12.80 16.16 -10.15
CA GLN A 54 13.43 16.09 -11.48
C GLN A 54 14.92 15.75 -11.45
N SER A 55 15.67 16.34 -10.51
CA SER A 55 17.11 16.07 -10.36
C SER A 55 17.40 14.62 -9.94
N PHE A 56 16.48 14.00 -9.20
CA PHE A 56 16.59 12.60 -8.80
C PHE A 56 16.25 11.67 -9.96
N ILE A 57 15.22 11.98 -10.76
CA ILE A 57 14.89 11.26 -12.00
C ILE A 57 16.11 11.21 -12.93
N GLN A 58 16.74 12.37 -13.17
CA GLN A 58 17.94 12.45 -14.01
C GLN A 58 19.08 11.56 -13.49
N LYS A 59 19.27 11.49 -12.17
CA LYS A 59 20.28 10.60 -11.57
C LYS A 59 19.93 9.12 -11.80
N VAL A 60 18.67 8.73 -11.61
CA VAL A 60 18.23 7.34 -11.88
C VAL A 60 18.48 6.99 -13.36
N GLN A 61 18.15 7.89 -14.27
CA GLN A 61 18.34 7.70 -15.72
C GLN A 61 19.81 7.61 -16.15
N GLN A 62 20.77 8.08 -15.33
CA GLN A 62 22.20 7.90 -15.62
C GLN A 62 22.66 6.45 -15.43
N TYR A 63 22.00 5.69 -14.56
CA TYR A 63 22.38 4.32 -14.21
C TYR A 63 21.43 3.26 -14.81
N PHE A 64 20.21 3.66 -15.15
CA PHE A 64 19.15 2.75 -15.58
C PHE A 64 18.39 3.30 -16.77
N THR A 65 18.09 2.44 -17.73
CA THR A 65 17.26 2.77 -18.90
C THR A 65 15.79 2.75 -18.51
N VAL A 66 15.34 3.79 -17.80
CA VAL A 66 13.96 3.96 -17.36
C VAL A 66 13.38 5.28 -17.90
N GLU A 67 12.21 5.19 -18.52
CA GLU A 67 11.46 6.34 -19.04
C GLU A 67 10.04 6.38 -18.43
N PRO A 68 9.93 6.55 -17.09
CA PRO A 68 8.63 6.59 -16.43
C PRO A 68 7.82 7.82 -16.85
N ALA A 69 6.55 7.60 -17.16
CA ALA A 69 5.58 8.68 -17.26
C ALA A 69 5.19 9.13 -15.85
N PHE A 70 5.16 10.44 -15.59
CA PHE A 70 4.79 10.97 -14.28
C PHE A 70 3.46 11.71 -14.33
N VAL A 71 2.64 11.49 -13.31
CA VAL A 71 1.36 12.17 -13.13
C VAL A 71 1.38 12.92 -11.80
N PRO A 72 1.36 14.26 -11.80
CA PRO A 72 1.19 15.03 -10.59
C PRO A 72 -0.13 14.65 -9.89
N PHE A 73 -0.10 14.54 -8.57
CA PHE A 73 -1.28 14.17 -7.78
C PHE A 73 -2.48 15.11 -8.03
N SER A 74 -2.22 16.40 -8.28
CA SER A 74 -3.23 17.41 -8.63
C SER A 74 -3.90 17.20 -9.98
N GLU A 75 -3.29 16.41 -10.88
CA GLU A 75 -3.79 16.16 -12.24
C GLU A 75 -4.60 14.86 -12.34
N LEU A 76 -4.69 14.06 -11.27
CA LEU A 76 -5.45 12.81 -11.25
C LEU A 76 -6.91 12.91 -11.77
N PRO A 77 -7.66 14.02 -11.57
CA PRO A 77 -9.01 14.14 -12.13
C PRO A 77 -9.08 14.19 -13.66
N VAL A 78 -7.99 14.52 -14.34
CA VAL A 78 -7.91 14.58 -15.81
C VAL A 78 -7.95 13.16 -16.41
N TYR A 79 -7.29 12.22 -15.74
CA TYR A 79 -7.19 10.80 -16.11
C TYR A 79 -8.43 10.06 -15.62
N ARG A 80 -9.45 9.87 -16.46
CA ARG A 80 -10.76 9.35 -16.03
C ARG A 80 -10.86 7.83 -16.10
N GLU A 81 -10.14 7.21 -17.01
CA GLU A 81 -10.27 5.77 -17.32
C GLU A 81 -9.12 4.95 -16.70
N GLU A 82 -8.03 5.62 -16.33
CA GLU A 82 -6.82 4.98 -15.84
C GLU A 82 -6.99 4.54 -14.38
N GLN A 83 -6.62 3.30 -14.09
CA GLN A 83 -6.68 2.77 -12.73
C GLN A 83 -5.56 3.35 -11.86
N ILE A 84 -5.91 3.67 -10.61
CA ILE A 84 -4.97 4.02 -9.56
C ILE A 84 -4.60 2.74 -8.81
N ILE A 85 -3.32 2.42 -8.76
CA ILE A 85 -2.77 1.23 -8.14
C ILE A 85 -1.77 1.68 -7.07
N PRO A 86 -2.21 1.92 -5.83
CA PRO A 86 -1.28 2.29 -4.78
C PRO A 86 -0.49 1.07 -4.29
N TRP A 87 0.64 1.32 -3.64
CA TRP A 87 1.38 0.33 -2.86
C TRP A 87 0.47 -0.39 -1.86
N GLY A 88 -0.51 0.35 -1.32
CA GLY A 88 -1.60 -0.23 -0.56
C GLY A 88 -2.73 0.76 -0.35
N TRP A 89 -3.95 0.22 -0.21
CA TRP A 89 -5.15 0.99 0.03
C TRP A 89 -5.38 1.20 1.52
N ASN A 90 -5.82 2.40 1.89
CA ASN A 90 -6.32 2.71 3.24
C ASN A 90 -7.34 3.86 3.18
N LEU A 91 -8.06 4.10 4.29
CA LEU A 91 -9.13 5.11 4.32
C LEU A 91 -8.61 6.54 4.15
N ALA A 92 -7.41 6.85 4.64
CA ALA A 92 -6.81 8.17 4.51
C ALA A 92 -6.43 8.48 3.06
N LEU A 93 -5.81 7.52 2.36
CA LEU A 93 -5.52 7.64 0.93
C LEU A 93 -6.82 7.77 0.12
N ARG A 94 -7.84 6.95 0.40
CA ARG A 94 -9.16 7.06 -0.27
C ARG A 94 -9.72 8.47 -0.14
N LYS A 95 -9.75 9.02 1.08
CA LYS A 95 -10.21 10.39 1.34
C LYS A 95 -9.38 11.42 0.56
N LYS A 96 -8.05 11.30 0.60
CA LYS A 96 -7.14 12.22 -0.09
C LYS A 96 -7.39 12.24 -1.61
N LEU A 97 -7.66 11.08 -2.22
CA LEU A 97 -7.97 10.99 -3.65
C LEU A 97 -9.33 11.64 -3.99
N ILE A 98 -10.34 11.46 -3.13
CA ILE A 98 -11.64 12.14 -3.29
C ILE A 98 -11.47 13.66 -3.18
N GLU A 99 -10.71 14.13 -2.20
CA GLU A 99 -10.42 15.56 -2.00
C GLU A 99 -9.64 16.15 -3.17
N ALA A 100 -8.82 15.34 -3.86
CA ALA A 100 -8.16 15.73 -5.09
C ALA A 100 -9.06 15.70 -6.33
N GLY A 101 -10.32 15.27 -6.21
CA GLY A 101 -11.30 15.26 -7.31
C GLY A 101 -11.40 13.94 -8.07
N VAL A 102 -10.81 12.85 -7.56
CA VAL A 102 -10.99 11.52 -8.15
C VAL A 102 -12.40 11.02 -7.82
N ALA A 103 -13.13 10.58 -8.85
CA ALA A 103 -14.50 10.09 -8.70
C ALA A 103 -14.55 8.82 -7.84
N GLU A 104 -15.45 8.80 -6.84
CA GLU A 104 -15.61 7.69 -5.90
C GLU A 104 -15.78 6.30 -6.55
N PRO A 105 -16.52 6.12 -7.66
CA PRO A 105 -16.66 4.81 -8.31
C PRO A 105 -15.34 4.19 -8.82
N ARG A 106 -14.27 4.98 -8.94
CA ARG A 106 -12.93 4.51 -9.32
C ARG A 106 -12.12 4.00 -8.13
N LEU A 107 -12.61 4.22 -6.91
CA LEU A 107 -11.92 3.90 -5.67
C LEU A 107 -12.57 2.67 -5.02
N PRO A 108 -11.80 1.86 -4.28
CA PRO A 108 -12.40 0.81 -3.47
C PRO A 108 -13.43 1.38 -2.49
N SER A 109 -14.47 0.60 -2.22
CA SER A 109 -15.45 0.97 -1.21
C SER A 109 -14.83 0.93 0.19
N VAL A 110 -15.46 1.60 1.16
CA VAL A 110 -15.04 1.51 2.57
C VAL A 110 -15.04 0.05 3.04
N ALA A 111 -16.05 -0.73 2.66
CA ALA A 111 -16.14 -2.14 3.00
C ALA A 111 -15.02 -2.98 2.36
N ASP A 112 -14.54 -2.62 1.17
CA ASP A 112 -13.41 -3.29 0.53
C ASP A 112 -12.11 -3.04 1.32
N ILE A 113 -11.91 -1.80 1.79
CA ILE A 113 -10.75 -1.42 2.60
C ILE A 113 -10.81 -2.09 3.98
N GLU A 114 -11.99 -2.22 4.58
CA GLU A 114 -12.17 -2.97 5.84
C GLU A 114 -11.86 -4.46 5.66
N ARG A 115 -12.26 -5.06 4.54
CA ARG A 115 -11.87 -6.44 4.19
C ARG A 115 -10.36 -6.57 3.98
N LEU A 116 -9.73 -5.59 3.32
CA LEU A 116 -8.26 -5.56 3.18
C LEU A 116 -7.56 -5.51 4.53
N LYS A 117 -8.01 -4.65 5.46
CA LYS A 117 -7.48 -4.60 6.83
C LYS A 117 -7.54 -5.97 7.50
N MET A 118 -8.68 -6.67 7.38
CA MET A 118 -8.84 -8.01 7.93
C MET A 118 -7.83 -9.00 7.34
N TYR A 119 -7.56 -8.94 6.03
CA TYR A 119 -6.58 -9.82 5.38
C TYR A 119 -5.13 -9.49 5.76
N SER A 120 -4.83 -8.23 6.08
CA SER A 120 -3.51 -7.82 6.58
C SER A 120 -3.26 -8.21 8.04
N ASP A 121 -4.29 -8.60 8.80
CA ASP A 121 -4.15 -9.02 10.18
C ASP A 121 -3.46 -10.40 10.28
N ARG A 122 -2.51 -10.54 11.21
CA ARG A 122 -1.80 -11.81 11.46
C ARG A 122 -2.75 -12.93 11.90
N GLN A 123 -3.87 -12.61 12.54
CA GLN A 123 -4.92 -13.58 12.88
C GLN A 123 -5.48 -14.24 11.61
N TYR A 124 -5.63 -13.47 10.54
CA TYR A 124 -6.12 -14.00 9.27
C TYR A 124 -5.10 -14.93 8.64
N ALA A 125 -3.80 -14.62 8.71
CA ALA A 125 -2.74 -15.52 8.26
C ALA A 125 -2.76 -16.88 9.02
N VAL A 126 -2.99 -16.85 10.34
CA VAL A 126 -3.15 -18.07 11.16
C VAL A 126 -4.35 -18.91 10.69
N LYS A 127 -5.48 -18.26 10.46
CA LYS A 127 -6.68 -18.92 9.92
C LYS A 127 -6.41 -19.53 8.54
N MET A 128 -5.79 -18.76 7.64
CA MET A 128 -5.48 -19.19 6.27
C MET A 128 -4.58 -20.43 6.25
N LEU A 129 -3.56 -20.51 7.11
CA LEU A 129 -2.72 -21.70 7.18
C LEU A 129 -3.52 -22.95 7.55
N ARG A 130 -4.46 -22.84 8.50
CA ARG A 130 -5.33 -23.96 8.90
C ARG A 130 -6.21 -24.42 7.74
N GLU A 131 -6.80 -23.48 7.00
CA GLU A 131 -7.64 -23.78 5.84
C GLU A 131 -6.85 -24.41 4.70
N LEU A 132 -5.66 -23.89 4.38
CA LEU A 132 -4.78 -24.46 3.36
C LEU A 132 -4.40 -25.91 3.68
N LYS A 133 -4.03 -26.21 4.94
CA LYS A 133 -3.70 -27.57 5.39
C LYS A 133 -4.89 -28.54 5.27
N ALA A 134 -6.12 -28.07 5.42
CA ALA A 134 -7.31 -28.88 5.23
C ALA A 134 -7.53 -29.26 3.75
N VAL A 135 -7.06 -28.43 2.81
CA VAL A 135 -7.23 -28.64 1.36
C VAL A 135 -6.09 -29.46 0.76
N ASN A 136 -4.86 -29.29 1.24
CA ASN A 136 -3.71 -30.03 0.72
C ASN A 136 -2.75 -30.45 1.85
N PRO A 137 -2.56 -31.77 2.07
CA PRO A 137 -1.64 -32.30 3.07
C PRO A 137 -0.17 -31.94 2.86
N LEU A 138 0.22 -31.45 1.67
CA LEU A 138 1.56 -30.96 1.38
C LEU A 138 1.87 -29.58 1.97
N PHE A 139 0.86 -28.86 2.50
CA PHE A 139 1.12 -27.64 3.26
C PHE A 139 1.53 -27.99 4.69
N TYR A 140 2.68 -27.47 5.12
CA TYR A 140 3.28 -27.73 6.43
C TYR A 140 3.36 -26.46 7.27
N GLY A 141 3.75 -26.61 8.54
CA GLY A 141 3.89 -25.52 9.50
C GLY A 141 2.77 -25.49 10.54
N GLN A 142 3.01 -24.66 11.56
CA GLN A 142 2.09 -24.35 12.65
C GLN A 142 2.14 -22.84 12.90
N SER A 143 0.99 -22.28 13.20
CA SER A 143 0.85 -20.86 13.51
C SER A 143 -0.19 -20.71 14.61
N ASP A 144 0.16 -19.93 15.61
CA ASP A 144 -0.69 -19.58 16.74
C ASP A 144 -0.67 -18.07 16.93
N TYR A 145 -1.77 -17.52 17.44
CA TYR A 145 -1.92 -16.09 17.67
C TYR A 145 -2.15 -15.86 19.16
N PHE A 146 -1.31 -15.01 19.73
CA PHE A 146 -1.33 -14.66 21.15
C PHE A 146 -1.62 -13.17 21.29
N THR A 147 -2.48 -12.82 22.25
CA THR A 147 -2.76 -11.41 22.59
C THR A 147 -2.00 -10.97 23.83
N HIS A 148 -1.52 -11.92 24.63
CA HIS A 148 -0.75 -11.66 25.85
C HIS A 148 0.60 -12.40 25.81
N PRO A 149 1.70 -11.77 26.26
CA PRO A 149 3.01 -12.42 26.30
C PRO A 149 3.04 -13.73 27.11
N GLU A 150 2.25 -13.83 28.17
CA GLU A 150 2.18 -15.03 29.04
C GLU A 150 1.70 -16.28 28.30
N GLU A 151 0.77 -16.12 27.35
CA GLU A 151 0.29 -17.21 26.49
C GLU A 151 1.44 -17.75 25.63
N ALA A 152 2.26 -16.86 25.08
CA ALA A 152 3.42 -17.23 24.28
C ALA A 152 4.50 -17.93 25.12
N PHE A 153 4.76 -17.47 26.35
CA PHE A 153 5.73 -18.14 27.25
C PHE A 153 5.27 -19.54 27.65
N THR A 154 3.97 -19.71 27.92
CA THR A 154 3.39 -21.02 28.23
C THR A 154 3.50 -21.97 27.04
N TYR A 155 3.28 -21.47 25.82
CA TYR A 155 3.39 -22.26 24.60
C TYR A 155 4.83 -22.71 24.29
N LEU A 156 5.84 -21.93 24.67
CA LEU A 156 7.26 -22.20 24.40
C LEU A 156 7.96 -23.07 25.47
N SER A 157 7.30 -23.30 26.60
CA SER A 157 7.83 -24.08 27.74
C SER A 157 7.59 -25.58 27.56
#